data_AF-A0A9Q3HGA6-F1
#
_entry.id   AF-A0A9Q3HGA6-F1
#
_cell.length_a   1.000
_cell.length_b   1.000
_cell.length_c   1.000
_cell.angle_alpha   90.00
_cell.angle_beta   90.00
_cell.angle_gamma   90.00
#
_symmetry.space_group_name_H-M   'P 1'
#
loop_
_entity.id
_entity.type
_entity.pdbx_description
1 polymer ?
#
loop_
_entity_poly.entity_id
_entity_poly.type
_entity_poly.pdbx_seq_one_letter_code
_entity_poly.pdbx_strand_id
1 'polypeptide(L)'
;MCGENGGKWKKYLLVVTFSDRISAKGTTGFSPFELQFGQLTVLPIDIETKTFLEVEWYKESTNENLLEARAKKFEGKEEMRSKSAETLKKSMEDSMKYWDRRMAHQLRSPLKLRDLVLVYNKATKTNWGLL
;
A
#
# COMPACT_ATOMS: atom_id res chain seq x y z
N MET A 1 12.97 4.25 -18.31
CA MET A 1 13.59 3.26 -17.39
C MET A 1 15.02 2.86 -17.80
N CYS A 2 15.31 2.53 -19.06
CA CYS A 2 16.62 1.98 -19.44
C CYS A 2 17.73 3.01 -19.78
N GLY A 3 17.40 4.31 -19.85
CA GLY A 3 18.30 5.36 -20.37
C GLY A 3 18.49 5.26 -21.89
N GLU A 4 19.11 6.27 -22.51
CA GLU A 4 19.32 6.34 -23.97
C GLU A 4 20.19 5.17 -24.49
N ASN A 5 21.16 4.71 -23.69
CA ASN A 5 22.07 3.62 -24.07
C ASN A 5 21.45 2.22 -23.92
N GLY A 6 20.23 2.08 -23.39
CA GLY A 6 19.53 0.79 -23.24
C GLY A 6 20.18 -0.25 -22.32
N GLY A 7 21.38 0.02 -21.78
CA GLY A 7 22.20 -0.98 -21.07
C GLY A 7 21.56 -1.59 -19.82
N LYS A 8 20.53 -0.94 -19.24
CA LYS A 8 19.79 -1.44 -18.07
C LYS A 8 18.62 -2.36 -18.42
N TRP A 9 18.40 -2.71 -19.69
CA TRP A 9 17.23 -3.50 -20.12
C TRP A 9 17.06 -4.81 -19.35
N LYS A 10 18.17 -5.51 -19.03
CA LYS A 10 18.13 -6.76 -18.26
C LYS A 10 17.49 -6.59 -16.87
N LYS A 11 17.71 -5.44 -16.23
CA LYS A 11 17.13 -5.10 -14.93
C LYS A 11 15.61 -4.93 -15.01
N TYR A 12 15.12 -4.36 -16.11
CA TYR A 12 13.71 -3.99 -16.28
C TYR A 12 12.88 -5.04 -17.02
N LEU A 13 13.52 -5.98 -17.72
CA LEU A 13 12.84 -6.99 -18.53
C LEU A 13 11.75 -7.73 -17.74
N LEU A 14 12.06 -8.18 -16.52
CA LEU A 14 11.10 -8.90 -15.68
C LEU A 14 9.92 -8.01 -15.27
N VAL A 15 10.20 -6.76 -14.88
CA VAL A 15 9.16 -5.81 -14.45
C VAL A 15 8.22 -5.46 -15.60
N VAL A 16 8.78 -5.23 -16.79
CA VAL A 16 8.03 -4.89 -18.00
C VAL A 16 7.19 -6.08 -18.47
N THR A 17 7.79 -7.28 -18.55
CA THR A 17 7.05 -8.49 -18.97
C THR A 17 5.96 -8.87 -17.97
N PHE A 18 6.17 -8.67 -16.67
CA PHE A 18 5.13 -8.86 -15.67
C PHE A 18 4.00 -7.83 -15.85
N SER A 19 4.33 -6.55 -15.99
CA SER A 19 3.37 -5.47 -16.25
C SER A 19 2.53 -5.75 -17.50
N ASP A 20 3.15 -6.29 -18.55
CA ASP A 20 2.48 -6.61 -19.81
C ASP A 20 1.43 -7.71 -19.66
N ARG A 21 1.71 -8.73 -18.84
CA ARG A 21 0.82 -9.88 -18.63
C ARG A 21 -0.42 -9.56 -17.81
N ILE A 22 -0.31 -8.58 -16.92
CA ILE A 22 -1.40 -8.18 -16.02
C ILE A 22 -2.18 -6.95 -16.51
N SER A 23 -1.73 -6.31 -17.58
CA SER A 23 -2.39 -5.12 -18.13
C SER A 23 -3.37 -5.52 -19.22
N ALA A 24 -4.56 -4.91 -19.22
CA ALA A 24 -5.54 -5.11 -20.26
C ALA A 24 -5.01 -4.61 -21.61
N LYS A 25 -5.25 -5.37 -22.67
CA LYS A 25 -4.87 -4.98 -24.04
C LYS A 25 -6.03 -4.25 -24.69
N GLY A 26 -5.76 -3.15 -25.39
CA GLY A 26 -6.80 -2.38 -26.08
C GLY A 26 -7.61 -3.18 -27.13
N THR A 27 -7.05 -4.24 -27.70
CA THR A 27 -7.73 -5.08 -28.70
C THR A 27 -8.78 -6.02 -28.12
N THR A 28 -8.48 -6.64 -26.97
CA THR A 28 -9.36 -7.63 -26.32
C THR A 28 -10.13 -7.06 -25.13
N GLY A 29 -9.67 -5.95 -24.55
CA GLY A 29 -10.17 -5.41 -23.28
C GLY A 29 -9.75 -6.22 -22.04
N PHE A 30 -9.08 -7.36 -22.23
CA PHE A 30 -8.65 -8.28 -21.17
C PHE A 30 -7.14 -8.37 -21.10
N SER A 31 -6.60 -8.64 -19.91
CA SER A 31 -5.18 -8.94 -19.73
C SER A 31 -4.85 -10.38 -20.15
N PRO A 32 -3.60 -10.67 -20.59
CA PRO A 32 -3.17 -12.03 -20.86
C PRO A 32 -3.40 -12.99 -19.68
N PHE A 33 -3.23 -12.52 -18.44
CA PHE A 33 -3.51 -13.30 -17.24
C PHE A 33 -5.00 -13.66 -17.13
N GLU A 34 -5.90 -12.71 -17.34
CA GLU A 34 -7.35 -12.96 -17.32
C GLU A 34 -7.76 -13.97 -18.37
N LEU A 35 -7.19 -13.89 -19.58
CA LEU A 35 -7.46 -14.84 -20.65
C LEU A 35 -6.96 -16.25 -20.31
N GLN A 36 -5.85 -16.36 -19.58
CA GLN A 36 -5.27 -17.65 -19.22
C GLN A 36 -5.96 -18.32 -18.03
N PHE A 37 -6.36 -17.56 -17.02
CA PHE A 37 -6.85 -18.09 -15.75
C PHE A 37 -8.33 -17.83 -15.49
N GLY A 38 -8.99 -17.00 -16.31
CA GLY A 38 -10.38 -16.61 -16.12
C GLY A 38 -10.62 -15.74 -14.87
N GLN A 39 -9.58 -15.15 -14.30
CA GLN A 39 -9.64 -14.36 -13.06
C GLN A 39 -8.91 -13.03 -13.22
N LEU A 40 -9.45 -11.97 -12.60
CA LEU A 40 -8.82 -10.64 -12.54
C LEU A 40 -7.50 -10.68 -11.77
N THR A 41 -6.52 -9.92 -12.26
CA THR A 41 -5.25 -9.73 -11.54
C THR A 41 -5.41 -8.71 -10.42
N VAL A 42 -5.61 -9.18 -9.20
CA VAL A 42 -5.61 -8.33 -8.00
C VAL A 42 -4.29 -8.53 -7.26
N LEU A 43 -3.42 -7.52 -7.25
CA LEU A 43 -2.15 -7.60 -6.54
C LEU A 43 -2.26 -7.03 -5.13
N PRO A 44 -1.43 -7.49 -4.16
CA PRO A 44 -1.41 -6.91 -2.82
C PRO A 44 -1.18 -5.40 -2.82
N ILE A 45 -0.37 -4.89 -3.76
CA ILE A 45 -0.15 -3.45 -3.91
C ILE A 45 -1.43 -2.71 -4.35
N ASP A 46 -2.26 -3.33 -5.20
CA ASP A 46 -3.54 -2.76 -5.63
C ASP A 46 -4.52 -2.65 -4.44
N ILE A 47 -4.44 -3.58 -3.48
CA ILE A 47 -5.23 -3.58 -2.24
C ILE A 47 -4.70 -2.56 -1.23
N GLU A 48 -3.39 -2.60 -0.94
CA GLU A 48 -2.74 -1.78 0.09
C GLU A 48 -2.80 -0.29 -0.24
N THR A 49 -2.59 0.07 -1.51
CA THR A 49 -2.40 1.48 -1.87
C THR A 49 -3.63 2.15 -2.48
N LYS A 50 -4.78 1.48 -2.67
CA LYS A 50 -5.93 2.02 -3.45
C LYS A 50 -5.48 2.70 -4.77
N THR A 51 -4.29 2.36 -5.27
CA THR A 51 -3.52 3.14 -6.26
C THR A 51 -3.94 2.87 -7.68
N PHE A 52 -4.91 1.97 -7.89
CA PHE A 52 -5.60 1.93 -9.17
C PHE A 52 -6.18 3.31 -9.53
N LEU A 53 -6.49 4.15 -8.53
CA LEU A 53 -7.07 5.48 -8.69
C LEU A 53 -6.08 6.64 -8.81
N GLU A 54 -4.77 6.42 -8.59
CA GLU A 54 -3.78 7.52 -8.57
C GLU A 54 -3.06 7.74 -9.90
N VAL A 55 -3.24 6.85 -10.89
CA VAL A 55 -2.79 7.12 -12.26
C VAL A 55 -3.94 7.79 -12.99
N GLU A 56 -3.70 8.98 -13.52
CA GLU A 56 -4.57 9.64 -14.48
C GLU A 56 -4.58 8.82 -15.78
N TRP A 57 -5.25 7.67 -15.79
CA TRP A 57 -5.38 6.77 -16.94
C TRP A 57 -6.00 7.47 -18.15
N TYR A 58 -6.67 8.61 -17.92
CA TYR A 58 -7.28 9.44 -18.95
C TYR A 58 -6.28 10.31 -19.71
N LYS A 59 -5.06 10.50 -19.20
CA LYS A 59 -4.04 11.37 -19.79
C LYS A 59 -3.10 10.63 -20.75
N GLU A 60 -3.01 9.31 -20.63
CA GLU A 60 -2.10 8.48 -21.42
C GLU A 60 -2.91 7.58 -22.36
N SER A 61 -2.87 7.88 -23.66
CA SER A 61 -3.75 7.26 -24.66
C SER A 61 -3.13 6.07 -25.40
N THR A 62 -1.82 5.83 -25.26
CA THR A 62 -1.10 4.74 -25.95
C THR A 62 -0.83 3.56 -25.02
N ASN A 63 -1.01 2.32 -25.51
CA ASN A 63 -0.69 1.09 -24.76
C ASN A 63 0.74 1.08 -24.18
N GLU A 64 1.70 1.61 -24.91
CA GLU A 64 3.12 1.67 -24.49
C GLU A 64 3.32 2.57 -23.27
N ASN A 65 2.66 3.73 -23.26
CA ASN A 65 2.70 4.68 -22.16
C ASN A 65 2.04 4.08 -20.90
N LEU A 66 0.88 3.44 -21.08
CA LEU A 66 0.19 2.72 -20.01
C LEU A 66 1.05 1.59 -19.42
N LEU A 67 1.74 0.84 -20.27
CA LEU A 67 2.68 -0.20 -19.86
C LEU A 67 3.86 0.39 -19.08
N GLU A 68 4.42 1.51 -19.55
CA GLU A 68 5.53 2.18 -18.90
C GLU A 68 5.11 2.73 -17.53
N ALA A 69 3.93 3.37 -17.43
CA ALA A 69 3.38 3.86 -16.17
C ALA A 69 3.17 2.71 -15.17
N ARG A 70 2.65 1.56 -15.63
CA ARG A 70 2.49 0.35 -14.81
C ARG A 70 3.86 -0.18 -14.35
N ALA A 71 4.84 -0.27 -15.23
CA ALA A 71 6.18 -0.76 -14.90
C ALA A 71 6.92 0.16 -13.91
N LYS A 72 6.80 1.49 -14.07
CA LYS A 72 7.34 2.48 -13.14
C LYS A 72 6.77 2.33 -11.73
N LYS A 73 5.47 2.01 -11.59
CA LYS A 73 4.86 1.73 -10.29
C LYS A 73 5.50 0.54 -9.57
N PHE A 74 5.83 -0.52 -10.30
CA PHE A 74 6.53 -1.67 -9.71
C PHE A 74 7.97 -1.36 -9.32
N GLU A 75 8.67 -0.55 -10.11
CA GLU A 75 10.02 -0.09 -9.76
C GLU A 75 10.01 0.80 -8.51
N GLY A 76 9.08 1.75 -8.44
CA GLY A 76 8.93 2.70 -7.34
C GLY A 76 8.38 2.10 -6.04
N LYS A 77 8.21 0.77 -5.94
CA LYS A 77 7.59 0.09 -4.80
C LYS A 77 8.25 0.45 -3.46
N GLU A 78 9.57 0.55 -3.40
CA GLU A 78 10.31 0.84 -2.17
C GLU A 78 10.06 2.29 -1.70
N GLU A 79 10.19 3.26 -2.61
CA GLU A 79 9.97 4.68 -2.32
C GLU A 79 8.51 4.98 -2.01
N MET A 80 7.58 4.37 -2.75
CA MET A 80 6.14 4.45 -2.47
C MET A 80 5.83 3.86 -1.10
N ARG A 81 6.42 2.71 -0.74
CA ARG A 81 6.22 2.09 0.57
C ARG A 81 6.69 2.99 1.71
N SER A 82 7.85 3.64 1.57
CA SER A 82 8.35 4.60 2.56
C SER A 82 7.42 5.80 2.71
N LYS A 83 6.99 6.41 1.60
CA LYS A 83 6.07 7.55 1.60
C LYS A 83 4.71 7.20 2.19
N SER A 84 4.18 6.02 1.87
CA SER A 84 2.92 5.52 2.45
C SER A 84 3.05 5.29 3.96
N ALA A 85 4.17 4.71 4.42
CA ALA A 85 4.43 4.52 5.84
C ALA A 85 4.52 5.84 6.60
N GLU A 86 5.20 6.84 6.04
CA GLU A 86 5.27 8.19 6.62
C GLU A 86 3.89 8.87 6.69
N THR A 87 3.10 8.75 5.62
CA THR A 87 1.75 9.31 5.56
C THR A 87 0.84 8.66 6.59
N LEU A 88 0.91 7.33 6.74
CA LEU A 88 0.16 6.59 7.75
C LEU A 88 0.55 7.04 9.16
N LYS A 89 1.84 7.18 9.44
CA LYS A 89 2.34 7.66 10.73
C LYS A 89 1.78 9.05 11.06
N LYS A 90 1.83 9.99 10.10
CA LYS A 90 1.25 11.34 10.27
C LYS A 90 -0.25 11.28 10.53
N SER A 91 -1.00 10.49 9.76
CA SER A 91 -2.44 10.33 9.95
C SER A 91 -2.79 9.75 11.32
N MET A 92 -2.01 8.79 11.81
CA MET A 92 -2.15 8.23 13.16
C MET A 92 -1.86 9.30 14.23
N GLU A 93 -0.78 10.07 14.08
CA GLU A 93 -0.44 11.18 14.98
C GLU A 93 -1.55 12.25 15.02
N ASP A 94 -2.12 12.60 13.87
CA ASP A 94 -3.20 13.58 13.80
C ASP A 94 -4.49 13.03 14.40
N SER A 95 -4.77 11.74 14.19
CA SER A 95 -5.91 11.05 14.83
C SER A 95 -5.74 11.00 16.36
N MET A 96 -4.53 10.73 16.85
CA MET A 96 -4.22 10.78 18.28
C MET A 96 -4.42 12.18 18.84
N LYS A 97 -3.85 13.22 18.21
CA LYS A 97 -4.02 14.63 18.63
C LYS A 97 -5.49 15.04 18.63
N TYR A 98 -6.26 14.63 17.61
CA TYR A 98 -7.69 14.90 17.54
C TYR A 98 -8.42 14.26 18.73
N TRP A 99 -8.16 12.98 18.99
CA TRP A 99 -8.78 12.25 20.10
C TRP A 99 -8.36 12.79 21.46
N ASP A 100 -7.10 13.13 21.66
CA ASP A 100 -6.60 13.74 22.90
C ASP A 100 -7.29 15.08 23.19
N ARG A 101 -7.44 15.93 22.16
CA ARG A 101 -8.20 17.19 22.29
C ARG A 101 -9.67 16.93 22.59
N ARG A 102 -10.29 15.99 21.89
CA ARG A 102 -11.72 15.65 22.06
C ARG A 102 -12.01 15.08 23.46
N MET A 103 -11.12 14.21 23.94
CA MET A 103 -11.23 13.53 25.23
C MET A 103 -10.45 14.23 26.34
N ALA A 104 -10.03 15.48 26.15
CA ALA A 104 -9.24 16.22 27.13
C ALA A 104 -9.90 16.27 28.52
N HIS A 105 -11.24 16.30 28.56
CA HIS A 105 -12.03 16.25 29.79
C HIS A 105 -12.01 14.89 30.51
N GLN A 106 -11.64 13.80 29.82
CA GLN A 106 -11.53 12.43 30.35
C GLN A 106 -10.08 12.00 30.57
N LEU A 107 -9.12 12.73 29.99
CA LEU A 107 -7.70 12.46 30.17
C LEU A 107 -7.32 12.70 31.63
N ARG A 108 -6.75 11.66 32.26
CA ARG A 108 -6.21 11.76 33.62
C ARG A 108 -4.93 12.60 33.61
N SER A 109 -4.61 13.18 34.76
CA SER A 109 -3.31 13.83 34.96
C SER A 109 -2.16 12.83 34.74
N PRO A 110 -0.99 13.28 34.25
CA PRO A 110 0.17 12.41 34.07
C PRO A 110 0.54 11.69 35.36
N LEU A 111 0.89 10.41 35.23
CA LEU A 111 1.36 9.58 36.35
C LEU A 111 2.72 10.08 36.85
N LYS A 112 2.89 10.13 38.16
CA LYS A 112 4.13 10.51 38.82
C LYS A 112 4.95 9.27 39.17
N LEU A 113 6.25 9.50 39.34
CA LEU A 113 7.14 8.47 39.87
C LEU A 113 6.63 8.04 41.27
N ARG A 114 6.53 6.73 41.50
CA ARG A 114 5.96 6.07 42.70
C ARG A 114 4.42 5.96 42.76
N ASP A 115 3.69 6.34 41.71
CA ASP A 115 2.26 6.04 41.63
C ASP A 115 2.02 4.53 41.47
N LEU A 116 1.10 3.97 42.26
CA LEU A 116 0.63 2.59 42.10
C LEU A 116 -0.33 2.52 40.91
N VAL A 117 0.01 1.72 39.91
CA VAL A 117 -0.82 1.49 38.73
C VAL A 117 -1.25 0.04 38.64
N LEU A 118 -2.51 -0.18 38.27
CA LEU A 118 -3.00 -1.51 37.94
C LEU A 118 -2.52 -1.87 36.54
N VAL A 119 -1.59 -2.81 36.45
CA VAL A 119 -1.11 -3.32 35.16
C VAL A 119 -2.05 -4.43 34.70
N TYR A 120 -2.67 -4.25 33.54
CA TYR A 120 -3.49 -5.30 32.94
C TYR A 120 -2.60 -6.49 32.52
N ASN A 121 -2.73 -7.61 33.22
CA ASN A 121 -2.05 -8.85 32.86
C ASN A 121 -2.81 -9.55 31.74
N LYS A 122 -2.25 -9.56 30.53
CA LYS A 122 -2.86 -10.20 29.35
C LYS A 122 -2.93 -11.73 29.46
N ALA A 123 -2.09 -12.36 30.29
CA ALA A 123 -2.01 -13.82 30.40
C ALA A 123 -3.24 -14.45 31.08
N THR A 124 -3.99 -13.70 31.88
CA THR A 124 -5.18 -14.20 32.59
C THR A 124 -6.43 -14.24 31.73
N LYS A 125 -6.40 -13.69 30.50
CA LYS A 125 -7.57 -13.63 29.62
C LYS A 125 -8.04 -15.01 29.13
N THR A 126 -7.14 -15.98 29.06
CA THR A 126 -7.43 -17.36 28.60
C THR A 126 -8.18 -18.21 29.63
N ASN A 127 -8.25 -17.79 30.91
CA ASN A 127 -8.80 -18.60 31.99
C ASN A 127 -10.27 -18.30 32.35
N TRP A 128 -10.93 -17.34 31.70
CA TRP A 128 -12.30 -16.94 32.04
C TRP A 128 -13.41 -17.86 31.48
N GLY A 129 -13.08 -19.10 31.10
CA GLY A 129 -14.03 -20.09 30.58
C GLY A 129 -13.82 -21.51 31.12
N LEU A 130 -13.06 -21.68 32.21
CA LEU A 130 -12.83 -22.96 32.88
C LEU A 130 -13.23 -22.85 34.35
N LEU A 131 -14.51 -22.60 34.60
CA LEU A 131 -15.21 -22.88 35.86
C LEU A 131 -16.63 -23.34 35.52
#